data_AF-A0A6I9SMJ5-F1
#
_entry.id   AF-A0A6I9SMJ5-F1
#
_cell.length_a   1.000
_cell.length_b   1.000
_cell.length_c   1.000
_cell.angle_alpha   90.00
_cell.angle_beta   90.00
_cell.angle_gamma   90.00
#
_symmetry.space_group_name_H-M   'P 1'
#
loop_
_entity.id
_entity.type
_entity.pdbx_description
1 polymer ?
#
loop_
_entity_poly.entity_id
_entity_poly.type
_entity_poly.pdbx_seq_one_letter_code
_entity_poly.pdbx_strand_id
1 'polypeptide(L)'
;MALEWVILSYVTAAEATMVLLLTLPPGLNPLRKGVISVIRNLLRPFLSVLPFCLFLVLDIYWKYETRPRCNSPDSCTPTELVRHQKSVLKSQRNALLIAAAVMFYWLLFAVTRLAVEEEQLTERVQRLKNSD
;
A
#
# COMPACT_ATOMS: atom_id res chain seq x y z
N MET A 1 5.03 -17.07 7.90
CA MET A 1 3.93 -17.22 6.91
C MET A 1 2.61 -16.58 7.34
N ALA A 2 1.76 -17.15 8.20
CA ALA A 2 0.42 -16.56 8.44
C ALA A 2 0.46 -15.17 9.09
N LEU A 3 1.33 -14.97 10.08
CA LEU A 3 1.45 -13.71 10.83
C LEU A 3 1.89 -12.53 9.94
N GLU A 4 2.82 -12.77 9.00
CA GLU A 4 3.32 -11.73 8.07
C GLU A 4 2.19 -11.16 7.21
N TRP A 5 1.32 -12.02 6.68
CA TRP A 5 0.17 -11.61 5.86
C TRP A 5 -0.90 -10.90 6.70
N VAL A 6 -1.08 -11.31 7.95
CA VAL A 6 -1.98 -10.63 8.90
C VAL A 6 -1.49 -9.22 9.17
N ILE A 7 -0.21 -9.05 9.51
CA ILE A 7 0.40 -7.73 9.73
C ILE A 7 0.26 -6.87 8.47
N LEU A 8 0.59 -7.41 7.29
CA LEU A 8 0.48 -6.68 6.04
C LEU A 8 -0.97 -6.23 5.78
N SER A 9 -1.96 -7.09 6.00
CA SER A 9 -3.37 -6.72 5.82
C SER A 9 -3.83 -5.62 6.78
N TYR A 10 -3.34 -5.60 8.02
CA TYR A 10 -3.63 -4.50 8.96
C TYR A 10 -3.00 -3.19 8.51
N VAL A 11 -1.75 -3.24 8.01
CA VAL A 11 -1.07 -2.06 7.44
C VAL A 11 -1.87 -1.54 6.24
N THR A 12 -2.21 -2.41 5.28
CA THR A 12 -2.99 -2.02 4.10
C THR A 12 -4.35 -1.42 4.47
N ALA A 13 -5.03 -1.98 5.48
CA ALA A 13 -6.31 -1.45 5.97
C ALA A 13 -6.15 -0.08 6.65
N ALA A 14 -5.09 0.11 7.42
CA ALA A 14 -4.78 1.40 8.03
C ALA A 14 -4.46 2.47 6.97
N GLU A 15 -3.63 2.14 5.97
CA GLU A 15 -3.30 3.03 4.85
C GLU A 15 -4.55 3.42 4.04
N ALA A 16 -5.42 2.46 3.73
CA ALA A 16 -6.68 2.72 3.03
C ALA A 16 -7.61 3.65 3.83
N THR A 17 -7.67 3.48 5.15
CA THR A 17 -8.44 4.35 6.05
C THR A 17 -7.89 5.77 6.07
N MET A 18 -6.55 5.93 6.07
CA MET A 18 -5.90 7.24 5.98
C MET A 18 -6.19 7.94 4.64
N VAL A 19 -6.17 7.19 3.53
CA VAL A 19 -6.55 7.72 2.21
C VAL A 19 -8.01 8.17 2.20
N LEU A 20 -8.93 7.36 2.74
CA LEU A 20 -10.34 7.71 2.85
C LEU A 20 -10.57 8.96 3.70
N LEU A 21 -9.83 9.10 4.80
CA LEU A 21 -9.91 10.27 5.68
C LEU A 21 -9.41 11.54 4.98
N LEU A 22 -8.39 11.42 4.11
CA LEU A 22 -7.87 12.53 3.32
C LEU A 22 -8.77 12.94 2.16
N THR A 23 -9.54 12.00 1.58
CA THR A 23 -10.50 12.29 0.51
C THR A 23 -11.84 12.82 1.02
N LEU A 24 -12.02 12.98 2.34
CA LEU A 24 -13.20 13.62 2.91
C LEU A 24 -13.39 15.05 2.36
N PRO A 25 -14.64 15.47 2.16
CA PRO A 25 -14.96 16.73 1.49
C PRO A 25 -14.40 17.96 2.23
N PRO A 26 -14.00 19.00 1.48
CA PRO A 26 -13.20 20.15 1.96
C PRO A 26 -13.92 21.10 2.95
N GLY A 27 -15.10 20.75 3.44
CA GLY A 27 -15.88 21.61 4.35
C GLY A 27 -15.32 21.75 5.77
N LEU A 28 -14.30 20.97 6.15
CA LEU A 28 -13.77 20.88 7.53
C LEU A 28 -12.30 21.33 7.59
N ASN A 29 -12.05 22.59 7.29
CA ASN A 29 -10.71 23.21 7.22
C ASN A 29 -9.78 22.97 8.43
N PRO A 30 -10.22 23.06 9.71
CA PRO A 30 -9.30 22.84 10.85
C PRO A 30 -8.96 21.34 11.05
N LEU A 31 -9.91 20.43 10.79
CA LEU A 31 -9.68 18.99 10.85
C LEU A 31 -8.72 18.54 9.76
N ARG A 32 -8.80 19.13 8.55
CA ARG A 32 -7.92 18.81 7.44
C ARG A 32 -6.45 19.03 7.79
N LYS A 33 -6.09 20.16 8.41
CA LYS A 33 -4.71 20.44 8.84
C LYS A 33 -4.20 19.43 9.89
N GLY A 34 -5.05 19.08 10.85
CA GLY A 34 -4.74 18.05 11.85
C GLY A 34 -4.50 16.68 11.22
N VAL A 35 -5.38 16.27 10.30
CA VAL A 35 -5.28 15.00 9.57
C VAL A 35 -4.02 14.96 8.69
N ILE A 36 -3.71 16.04 7.96
CA ILE A 36 -2.49 16.14 7.13
C ILE A 36 -1.24 16.00 8.00
N SER A 37 -1.20 16.68 9.15
CA SER A 37 -0.06 16.62 10.08
C SER A 37 0.14 15.21 10.65
N VAL A 38 -0.96 14.58 11.10
CA VAL A 38 -0.94 13.21 11.62
C VAL A 38 -0.45 12.22 10.57
N ILE A 39 -0.96 12.32 9.33
CA ILE A 39 -0.57 11.42 8.25
C ILE A 39 0.89 11.64 7.84
N ARG A 40 1.37 12.89 7.82
CA ARG A 40 2.79 13.19 7.55
C ARG A 40 3.73 12.57 8.59
N ASN A 41 3.34 12.60 9.86
CA ASN A 41 4.11 11.96 10.94
C ASN A 41 4.04 10.42 10.87
N LEU A 42 2.90 9.86 10.45
CA LEU A 42 2.74 8.43 10.25
C LEU A 42 3.45 7.91 8.99
N LEU A 43 3.61 8.73 7.94
CA LEU A 43 4.26 8.32 6.70
C LEU A 43 5.73 7.88 6.91
N ARG A 44 6.40 8.47 7.90
CA ARG A 44 7.80 8.19 8.25
C ARG A 44 8.01 6.75 8.76
N PRO A 45 7.22 6.22 9.72
CA PRO A 45 7.29 4.81 10.08
C PRO A 45 6.77 3.88 8.97
N PHE A 46 5.82 4.31 8.12
CA PHE A 46 5.36 3.49 6.98
C PHE A 46 6.43 3.26 5.91
N LEU A 47 7.48 4.11 5.81
CA LEU A 47 8.64 3.84 4.94
C LEU A 47 9.36 2.53 5.28
N SER A 48 9.28 2.05 6.53
CA SER A 48 9.86 0.77 6.93
C SER A 48 9.09 -0.44 6.40
N VAL A 49 7.86 -0.24 5.91
CA VAL A 49 7.03 -1.28 5.29
C VAL A 49 7.49 -1.60 3.87
N LEU A 50 8.08 -0.64 3.16
CA LEU A 50 8.65 -0.82 1.82
C LEU A 50 9.72 -1.94 1.72
N PRO A 51 10.78 -1.96 2.55
CA PRO A 51 11.76 -3.06 2.51
C PRO A 51 11.13 -4.41 2.87
N PHE A 52 10.12 -4.43 3.74
CA PHE A 52 9.37 -5.64 4.07
C PHE A 52 8.54 -6.15 2.88
N CYS A 53 7.84 -5.26 2.18
CA CYS A 53 7.13 -5.58 0.94
C CYS A 53 8.08 -6.13 -0.14
N LEU A 54 9.26 -5.52 -0.33
CA LEU A 54 10.28 -6.00 -1.27
C LEU A 54 10.76 -7.41 -0.92
N PHE A 55 11.01 -7.68 0.36
CA PHE A 55 11.38 -9.02 0.84
C PHE A 55 10.29 -10.05 0.53
N LEU A 56 9.02 -9.71 0.73
CA LEU A 56 7.89 -10.61 0.42
C LEU A 56 7.73 -10.86 -1.09
N VAL A 57 7.98 -9.87 -1.95
CA VAL A 57 8.01 -10.06 -3.41
C VAL A 57 9.13 -11.03 -3.78
N LEU A 58 10.32 -10.86 -3.20
CA LEU A 58 11.47 -11.72 -3.45
C LEU A 58 11.21 -13.15 -2.98
N ASP A 59 10.57 -13.34 -1.82
CA ASP A 59 10.15 -14.66 -1.32
C ASP A 59 9.11 -15.33 -2.24
N ILE A 60 8.14 -14.56 -2.76
CA ILE A 60 7.17 -15.04 -3.76
C ILE A 60 7.89 -15.43 -5.06
N TYR A 61 8.78 -14.58 -5.56
CA TYR A 61 9.54 -14.83 -6.78
C TYR A 61 10.39 -16.10 -6.66
N TRP A 62 11.12 -16.23 -5.55
CA TRP A 62 11.92 -17.41 -5.27
C TRP A 62 11.06 -18.69 -5.21
N LYS A 63 9.90 -18.65 -4.55
CA LYS A 63 8.93 -19.75 -4.50
C LYS A 63 8.27 -20.06 -5.85
N TYR A 64 8.22 -19.10 -6.76
CA TYR A 64 7.73 -19.32 -8.12
C TYR A 64 8.78 -20.03 -8.98
N GLU A 65 10.05 -19.64 -8.83
CA GLU A 65 11.18 -20.19 -9.59
C GLU A 65 11.55 -21.61 -9.13
N THR A 66 11.59 -21.85 -7.82
CA THR A 66 11.92 -23.18 -7.24
C THR A 66 10.76 -24.17 -7.25
N ARG A 67 9.60 -23.80 -7.78
CA ARG A 67 8.46 -24.73 -7.87
C ARG A 67 8.66 -25.71 -9.02
N PRO A 68 8.55 -27.03 -8.78
CA PRO A 68 8.49 -27.99 -9.87
C PRO A 68 7.27 -27.67 -10.74
N ARG A 69 7.48 -27.49 -12.04
CA ARG A 69 6.41 -27.29 -13.02
C ARG A 69 6.11 -28.65 -13.66
N CYS A 70 4.84 -29.07 -13.61
CA CYS A 70 4.37 -30.18 -14.44
C CYS A 70 4.35 -29.68 -15.90
N ASN A 71 5.42 -29.91 -16.65
CA ASN A 71 5.57 -29.40 -18.01
C ASN A 71 4.86 -30.26 -19.07
N SER A 72 4.36 -31.45 -18.70
CA SER A 72 3.63 -32.34 -19.62
C SER A 72 2.33 -32.90 -18.98
N PRO A 73 1.25 -33.05 -19.77
CA PRO A 73 -0.05 -33.51 -19.28
C PRO A 73 -0.04 -34.92 -18.66
N ASP A 74 0.94 -35.74 -19.03
CA ASP A 74 1.10 -37.12 -18.52
C ASP A 74 2.02 -37.23 -17.28
N SER A 75 2.61 -36.13 -16.81
CA SER A 75 3.61 -36.16 -15.73
C SER A 75 3.04 -35.97 -14.31
N CYS A 76 1.79 -35.54 -14.16
CA CYS A 76 1.21 -35.22 -12.85
C CYS A 76 -0.18 -35.82 -12.63
N THR A 77 -0.39 -36.39 -11.44
CA THR A 77 -1.70 -36.91 -11.02
C THR A 77 -2.67 -35.75 -10.71
N PRO A 78 -4.00 -35.95 -10.83
CA PRO A 78 -4.99 -34.89 -10.61
C PRO A 78 -4.93 -34.27 -9.21
N THR A 79 -4.48 -35.03 -8.19
CA THR A 79 -4.21 -34.53 -6.84
C THR A 79 -3.03 -33.55 -6.78
N GLU A 80 -1.97 -33.77 -7.57
CA GLU A 80 -0.82 -32.87 -7.66
C GLU A 80 -1.18 -31.58 -8.41
N LEU A 81 -2.00 -31.67 -9.46
CA LEU A 81 -2.50 -30.51 -10.20
C LEU A 81 -3.34 -29.56 -9.30
N VAL A 82 -4.24 -30.12 -8.49
CA VAL A 82 -5.05 -29.34 -7.53
C VAL A 82 -4.17 -28.71 -6.45
N ARG A 83 -3.13 -29.41 -5.99
CA ARG A 83 -2.15 -28.87 -5.03
C ARG A 83 -1.34 -27.72 -5.64
N HIS A 84 -0.97 -27.84 -6.91
CA HIS A 84 -0.35 -26.77 -7.68
C HIS A 84 -1.25 -25.54 -7.84
N GLN A 85 -2.49 -25.71 -8.29
CA GLN A 85 -3.42 -24.58 -8.45
C GLN A 85 -3.68 -23.86 -7.12
N LYS A 86 -3.87 -24.61 -6.03
CA LYS A 86 -4.10 -24.03 -4.69
C LYS A 86 -2.90 -23.22 -4.21
N SER A 87 -1.69 -23.68 -4.48
CA SER A 87 -0.46 -22.97 -4.11
C SER A 87 -0.20 -21.75 -5.01
N VAL A 88 -0.60 -21.76 -6.28
CA VAL A 88 -0.55 -20.60 -7.18
C VAL A 88 -1.55 -19.53 -6.75
N LEU A 89 -2.81 -19.90 -6.48
CA LEU A 89 -3.84 -18.96 -6.06
C LEU A 89 -3.48 -18.28 -4.73
N LYS A 90 -2.83 -19.00 -3.81
CA LYS A 90 -2.30 -18.45 -2.56
C LYS A 90 -1.23 -17.38 -2.81
N SER A 91 -0.37 -17.58 -3.80
CA SER A 91 0.67 -16.61 -4.18
C SER A 91 0.10 -15.37 -4.85
N GLN A 92 -0.91 -15.54 -5.70
CA GLN A 92 -1.58 -14.44 -6.40
C GLN A 92 -2.25 -13.47 -5.43
N ARG A 93 -2.97 -13.98 -4.43
CA ARG A 93 -3.59 -13.16 -3.37
C ARG A 93 -2.54 -12.34 -2.61
N ASN A 94 -1.39 -12.95 -2.32
CA ASN A 94 -0.29 -12.32 -1.61
C ASN A 94 0.39 -11.22 -2.44
N ALA A 95 0.60 -11.45 -3.74
CA ALA A 95 1.12 -10.44 -4.65
C ALA A 95 0.17 -9.24 -4.78
N LEU A 96 -1.14 -9.50 -4.86
CA LEU A 96 -2.16 -8.45 -4.93
C LEU A 96 -2.22 -7.60 -3.65
N LEU A 97 -2.04 -8.22 -2.48
CA LEU A 97 -1.89 -7.54 -1.19
C LEU A 97 -0.68 -6.60 -1.14
N ILE A 98 0.48 -7.07 -1.63
CA ILE A 98 1.69 -6.23 -1.69
C ILE A 98 1.50 -5.06 -2.65
N ALA A 99 0.96 -5.33 -3.85
CA ALA A 99 0.68 -4.30 -4.83
C ALA A 99 -0.28 -3.24 -4.27
N ALA A 100 -1.33 -3.65 -3.56
CA ALA A 100 -2.26 -2.74 -2.90
C ALA A 100 -1.58 -1.87 -1.84
N ALA A 101 -0.74 -2.46 -0.96
CA ALA A 101 0.01 -1.71 0.05
C ALA A 101 0.93 -0.65 -0.60
N VAL A 102 1.70 -1.03 -1.63
CA VAL A 102 2.58 -0.09 -2.35
C VAL A 102 1.78 1.04 -3.02
N MET A 103 0.63 0.72 -3.63
CA MET A 103 -0.24 1.71 -4.25
C MET A 103 -0.86 2.68 -3.23
N PHE A 104 -1.33 2.19 -2.07
CA PHE A 104 -1.85 3.06 -1.02
C PHE A 104 -0.77 3.95 -0.42
N TYR A 105 0.43 3.41 -0.19
CA TYR A 105 1.58 4.22 0.23
C TYR A 105 1.86 5.35 -0.78
N TRP A 106 1.87 5.04 -2.09
CA TRP A 106 2.06 6.04 -3.13
C TRP A 106 0.98 7.13 -3.11
N LEU A 107 -0.28 6.73 -2.94
CA LEU A 107 -1.40 7.67 -2.84
C LEU A 107 -1.25 8.58 -1.60
N LEU A 108 -0.88 8.04 -0.45
CA LEU A 108 -0.62 8.84 0.76
C LEU A 108 0.52 9.84 0.53
N PHE A 109 1.61 9.43 -0.11
CA PHE A 109 2.70 10.32 -0.46
C PHE A 109 2.27 11.44 -1.43
N ALA A 110 1.52 11.10 -2.48
CA ALA A 110 1.03 12.08 -3.45
C ALA A 110 0.07 13.09 -2.81
N VAL A 111 -0.89 12.61 -2.01
CA VAL A 111 -1.89 13.46 -1.36
C VAL A 111 -1.27 14.35 -0.28
N THR A 112 -0.34 13.83 0.52
CA THR A 112 0.37 14.66 1.51
C THR A 112 1.20 15.75 0.84
N ARG A 113 1.84 15.46 -0.29
CA ARG A 113 2.57 16.46 -1.06
C ARG A 113 1.65 17.57 -1.60
N LEU A 114 0.54 17.18 -2.23
CA LEU A 114 -0.47 18.12 -2.74
C LEU A 114 -1.06 18.98 -1.62
N ALA A 115 -1.30 18.39 -0.45
CA ALA A 115 -1.80 19.11 0.72
C ALA A 115 -0.81 20.16 1.26
N VAL A 116 0.50 19.88 1.23
CA VAL A 116 1.53 20.85 1.60
C VAL A 116 1.61 21.98 0.57
N GLU A 117 1.53 21.66 -0.72
CA GLU A 117 1.50 22.68 -1.78
C GLU A 117 0.29 23.61 -1.62
N GLU A 118 -0.90 23.07 -1.32
CA GLU A 118 -2.12 23.84 -1.01
C GLU A 118 -1.95 24.82 0.16
N GLU A 119 -1.32 24.41 1.26
CA GLU A 119 -1.07 25.31 2.40
C GLU A 119 -0.12 26.45 2.02
N GLN A 120 0.94 26.13 1.28
CA GLN A 120 1.91 27.14 0.82
C GLN A 120 1.27 28.16 -0.13
N LEU A 121 0.40 27.71 -1.05
CA LEU A 121 -0.34 28.61 -1.93
C LEU A 121 -1.30 29.49 -1.13
N THR A 122 -2.02 28.92 -0.16
CA THR A 122 -2.96 29.67 0.69
C THR A 122 -2.26 30.79 1.47
N GLU A 123 -1.10 30.51 2.07
CA GLU A 123 -0.30 31.53 2.76
C GLU A 123 0.20 32.64 1.83
N ARG A 124 0.58 32.29 0.59
CA ARG A 124 1.01 33.28 -0.41
C ARG A 124 -0.13 34.21 -0.80
N VAL A 125 -1.34 33.67 -1.01
CA VAL A 125 -2.54 34.45 -1.32
C VAL A 125 -2.89 35.38 -0.16
N GLN A 126 -2.83 34.90 1.10
CA GLN A 126 -3.08 35.75 2.26
C GLN A 126 -2.05 36.88 2.40
N ARG A 127 -0.77 36.61 2.16
CA ARG A 127 0.27 37.65 2.20
C ARG A 127 0.07 38.71 1.13
N LEU A 128 -0.29 38.31 -0.09
CA LEU A 128 -0.61 39.25 -1.17
C LEU A 128 -1.84 40.10 -0.81
N LYS A 129 -2.91 39.47 -0.31
CA LYS A 129 -4.14 40.18 0.09
C LYS A 129 -3.94 41.17 1.25
N ASN A 130 -3.01 40.90 2.16
CA ASN A 130 -2.69 41.81 3.27
C ASN A 130 -1.72 42.92 2.88
N SER A 131 -1.13 42.85 1.68
CA SER A 131 -0.19 43.86 1.16
C SER A 131 -0.87 44.88 0.22
N ASP A 132 -2.09 44.57 -0.25
CA ASP A 132 -3.03 45.50 -0.93
C ASP A 132 -3.94 46.20 0.08
#